data_AF-A0ABD6E0X9-F1
#
_entry.id   AF-A0ABD6E0X9-F1
#
_cell.length_a   1.000
_cell.length_b   1.000
_cell.length_c   1.000
_cell.angle_alpha   90.00
_cell.angle_beta   90.00
_cell.angle_gamma   90.00
#
_symmetry.space_group_name_H-M   'P 1'
#
loop_
_entity.id
_entity.type
_entity.pdbx_description
1 polymer ?
#
loop_
_entity_poly.entity_id
_entity_poly.type
_entity_poly.pdbx_seq_one_letter_code
_entity_poly.pdbx_strand_id
1 'polypeptide(L)'
;MKREIVGIFVMMLLITTAVLPVVGTMNVCTIETSKGIDDKSIFTAPLFNVIPNDAYFNEQWALDNTGQTGGTNGCDIDAPEAWEIETGNGDVVVAIIDSGIDYTHPDLVNKIWTNEDEIPDNDIDDDNNGYIDDYHGYDFKNNDGDTLDEHGHGTVIAGVIGAETNNNIGIAGICWYCQIMPLKIWNTDARTEIYMDRIENIIGAIEYAADNDANVISMSFGAIEEFFTIEEFIQFKDAIDYAYSKGCILVAAALNEDTSDPYYPAAWSNVICVAGTDHNDNRMEYQYPNHGQIVISNYGDWVDVAAPGEEIFTTSPTYDCVLTLLGREYDYTLMSGTSLSTPHVAGLVALLVSKNPTYSQEKIMDIVKANVDPYDSTYDLGTGRINVYKALTEFNVAPNKPETPTGPTSGKPDTEYTFSTSTIDPDGDTVSYMWDWGDANFSEWLETSEASYSWGQKAKFNISVRAKDIYGAESDWSDSSCQS
;
A
#
# COMPACT_ATOMS: atom_id res chain seq x y z
N MET A 1 9.93 73.26 -22.52
CA MET A 1 11.39 73.17 -22.26
C MET A 1 11.77 71.73 -22.60
N LYS A 2 12.46 71.34 -23.67
CA LYS A 2 13.53 71.96 -24.50
C LYS A 2 14.82 72.30 -23.75
N ARG A 3 15.81 71.40 -23.85
CA ARG A 3 17.23 71.57 -24.31
C ARG A 3 17.92 70.19 -24.32
N GLU A 4 18.28 69.61 -25.47
CA GLU A 4 19.56 69.72 -26.26
C GLU A 4 20.61 68.66 -25.80
N ILE A 5 20.85 67.55 -26.54
CA ILE A 5 21.74 67.31 -27.73
C ILE A 5 23.23 67.60 -27.37
N VAL A 6 24.26 66.70 -27.38
CA VAL A 6 24.98 65.87 -28.40
C VAL A 6 25.83 64.80 -27.64
N GLY A 7 26.34 63.63 -28.14
CA GLY A 7 26.18 62.88 -29.40
C GLY A 7 27.49 62.25 -30.00
N ILE A 8 27.61 60.90 -30.00
CA ILE A 8 28.54 60.01 -30.78
C ILE A 8 30.07 60.06 -30.51
N PHE A 9 30.68 58.91 -30.17
CA PHE A 9 31.85 58.35 -30.89
C PHE A 9 32.07 56.86 -30.61
N VAL A 10 32.51 56.10 -31.62
CA VAL A 10 32.86 54.67 -31.55
C VAL A 10 34.38 54.51 -31.44
N MET A 11 34.87 53.63 -30.57
CA MET A 11 36.21 53.05 -30.75
C MET A 11 36.25 51.59 -30.28
N MET A 12 36.77 50.75 -31.17
CA MET A 12 36.87 49.30 -31.05
C MET A 12 38.30 48.93 -30.63
N LEU A 13 38.47 48.09 -29.61
CA LEU A 13 39.72 47.35 -29.40
C LEU A 13 39.46 46.02 -28.68
N LEU A 14 40.06 44.94 -29.19
CA LEU A 14 39.94 43.60 -28.64
C LEU A 14 40.79 43.45 -27.37
N ILE A 15 40.26 42.73 -26.37
CA ILE A 15 41.05 41.78 -25.57
C ILE A 15 40.26 40.47 -25.47
N THR A 16 40.98 39.37 -25.68
CA THR A 16 40.51 37.98 -25.75
C THR A 16 40.50 37.27 -24.39
N THR A 17 40.03 36.02 -24.38
CA THR A 17 40.07 35.01 -23.30
C THR A 17 39.04 35.17 -22.18
N ALA A 18 38.42 34.10 -21.67
CA ALA A 18 38.16 32.78 -22.25
C ALA A 18 36.95 32.17 -21.52
N VAL A 19 36.00 31.56 -22.24
CA VAL A 19 34.94 30.74 -21.63
C VAL A 19 35.49 29.33 -21.47
N LEU A 20 35.57 28.84 -20.24
CA LEU A 20 35.86 27.44 -19.94
C LEU A 20 34.53 26.68 -19.74
N PRO A 21 34.24 25.64 -20.53
CA PRO A 21 33.21 24.68 -20.17
C PRO A 21 33.80 23.73 -19.11
N VAL A 22 33.14 23.59 -17.97
CA VAL A 22 33.46 22.51 -17.02
C VAL A 22 32.84 21.23 -17.56
N VAL A 23 33.64 20.50 -18.35
CA VAL A 23 33.37 19.10 -18.66
C VAL A 23 33.65 18.30 -17.38
N GLY A 24 32.58 17.94 -16.67
CA GLY A 24 32.65 17.00 -15.55
C GLY A 24 33.01 15.61 -16.07
N THR A 25 34.29 15.25 -16.04
CA THR A 25 34.77 13.93 -16.42
C THR A 25 34.27 12.87 -15.43
N MET A 26 33.56 11.84 -15.92
CA MET A 26 33.36 10.62 -15.16
C MET A 26 34.72 10.01 -14.84
N ASN A 27 35.08 9.97 -13.56
CA ASN A 27 36.20 9.19 -13.06
C ASN A 27 35.78 7.72 -12.99
N VAL A 28 35.92 7.00 -14.10
CA VAL A 28 35.85 5.53 -14.09
C VAL A 28 37.09 5.02 -13.36
N CYS A 29 36.95 4.68 -12.08
CA CYS A 29 37.95 3.92 -11.35
C CYS A 29 37.99 2.49 -11.88
N THR A 30 38.86 2.23 -12.85
CA THR A 30 39.24 0.86 -13.23
C THR A 30 39.95 0.18 -12.06
N ILE A 31 39.24 -0.67 -11.33
CA ILE A 31 39.83 -1.59 -10.37
C ILE A 31 40.34 -2.81 -11.13
N GLU A 32 41.65 -2.85 -11.40
CA GLU A 32 42.33 -4.12 -11.74
C GLU A 32 42.54 -4.93 -10.45
N THR A 33 41.72 -5.96 -10.23
CA THR A 33 42.01 -6.99 -9.21
C THR A 33 42.05 -8.37 -9.83
N SER A 34 43.26 -8.80 -10.19
CA SER A 34 43.56 -10.19 -10.53
C SER A 34 43.56 -11.08 -9.28
N LYS A 35 42.48 -11.84 -9.05
CA LYS A 35 42.49 -13.21 -8.47
C LYS A 35 41.04 -13.70 -8.32
N GLY A 36 40.81 -14.98 -8.65
CA GLY A 36 39.47 -15.57 -8.62
C GLY A 36 38.88 -15.63 -7.21
N ILE A 37 37.57 -15.43 -7.15
CA ILE A 37 36.68 -15.62 -6.01
C ILE A 37 35.49 -16.44 -6.53
N ASP A 38 34.94 -17.33 -5.69
CA ASP A 38 33.81 -18.20 -6.05
C ASP A 38 32.55 -17.40 -6.42
N ASP A 39 31.83 -17.91 -7.42
CA ASP A 39 30.65 -17.28 -8.01
C ASP A 39 29.38 -17.57 -7.16
N LYS A 40 29.21 -16.81 -6.07
CA LYS A 40 28.00 -16.78 -5.22
C LYS A 40 27.72 -15.42 -4.55
N SER A 41 28.16 -14.32 -5.15
CA SER A 41 27.76 -12.97 -4.71
C SER A 41 26.78 -12.36 -5.70
N ILE A 42 25.48 -12.46 -5.40
CA ILE A 42 24.49 -11.57 -6.00
C ILE A 42 24.93 -10.14 -5.66
N PHE A 43 25.18 -9.32 -6.68
CA PHE A 43 25.38 -7.90 -6.50
C PHE A 43 24.01 -7.27 -6.19
N THR A 44 23.65 -7.20 -4.91
CA THR A 44 22.70 -6.18 -4.49
C THR A 44 23.32 -4.82 -4.80
N ALA A 45 22.59 -3.99 -5.55
CA ALA A 45 22.89 -2.57 -5.57
C ALA A 45 22.81 -2.04 -4.13
N PRO A 46 23.55 -0.98 -3.75
CA PRO A 46 23.26 -0.30 -2.50
C PRO A 46 21.81 0.21 -2.57
N LEU A 47 20.96 -0.29 -1.68
CA LEU A 47 19.64 0.28 -1.41
C LEU A 47 19.85 1.76 -1.07
N PHE A 48 18.99 2.59 -1.62
CA PHE A 48 18.95 4.04 -1.41
C PHE A 48 17.62 4.35 -0.74
N ASN A 49 17.50 3.99 0.54
CA ASN A 49 16.32 4.22 1.38
C ASN A 49 15.68 5.56 1.06
N VAL A 50 14.42 5.53 0.65
CA VAL A 50 13.69 6.72 0.25
C VAL A 50 13.23 7.46 1.50
N ILE A 51 14.13 8.24 2.09
CA ILE A 51 13.83 9.07 3.25
C ILE A 51 13.08 10.33 2.78
N PRO A 52 11.84 10.55 3.26
CA PRO A 52 11.07 11.74 2.94
C PRO A 52 11.68 13.03 3.49
N ASN A 53 11.33 14.17 2.89
CA ASN A 53 11.85 15.49 3.32
C ASN A 53 11.00 16.18 4.40
N ASP A 54 9.98 15.48 4.89
CA ASP A 54 8.94 15.96 5.79
C ASP A 54 9.47 16.22 7.21
N ALA A 55 8.97 17.29 7.82
CA ALA A 55 9.61 17.95 8.95
C ALA A 55 9.68 17.08 10.23
N TYR A 56 8.72 16.17 10.39
CA TYR A 56 8.56 15.29 11.55
C TYR A 56 8.75 13.81 11.21
N PHE A 57 9.26 13.45 10.01
CA PHE A 57 9.47 12.04 9.63
C PHE A 57 10.30 11.25 10.69
N ASN A 58 11.28 11.90 11.32
CA ASN A 58 12.08 11.30 12.39
C ASN A 58 11.26 10.88 13.63
N GLU A 59 10.09 11.48 13.89
CA GLU A 59 9.21 11.08 15.00
C GLU A 59 8.39 9.80 14.67
N GLN A 60 8.29 9.42 13.39
CA GLN A 60 7.49 8.29 12.92
C GLN A 60 8.24 6.96 12.99
N TRP A 61 8.53 6.50 14.22
CA TRP A 61 9.21 5.22 14.45
C TRP A 61 8.55 4.05 13.70
N ALA A 62 7.23 4.06 13.54
CA ALA A 62 6.49 3.01 12.86
C ALA A 62 6.88 2.81 11.39
N LEU A 63 7.42 3.85 10.75
CA LEU A 63 7.85 3.82 9.35
C LEU A 63 9.35 3.48 9.23
N ASP A 64 10.18 3.99 10.14
CA ASP A 64 11.63 3.75 10.24
C ASP A 64 12.07 3.88 11.72
N ASN A 65 12.35 2.75 12.38
CA ASN A 65 12.77 2.71 13.77
C ASN A 65 14.29 2.53 13.86
N THR A 66 14.99 3.65 14.01
CA THR A 66 16.43 3.71 14.30
C THR A 66 16.74 3.67 15.81
N GLY A 67 15.73 3.37 16.65
CA GLY A 67 15.77 3.47 18.10
C GLY A 67 15.59 4.92 18.62
N GLN A 68 15.14 5.84 17.78
CA GLN A 68 15.07 7.28 18.08
C GLN A 68 14.02 7.63 19.14
N THR A 69 12.96 6.84 19.27
CA THR A 69 11.95 6.95 20.34
C THR A 69 12.32 6.12 21.60
N GLY A 70 13.50 5.48 21.62
CA GLY A 70 13.93 4.58 22.69
C GLY A 70 13.55 3.11 22.50
N GLY A 71 12.94 2.78 21.36
CA GLY A 71 12.58 1.42 20.96
C GLY A 71 13.75 0.59 20.42
N THR A 72 13.43 -0.55 19.82
CA THR A 72 14.39 -1.48 19.23
C THR A 72 14.53 -1.25 17.72
N ASN A 73 15.77 -1.12 17.24
CA ASN A 73 16.05 -0.78 15.85
C ASN A 73 15.56 -1.88 14.87
N GLY A 74 14.75 -1.52 13.86
CA GLY A 74 14.10 -2.46 12.93
C GLY A 74 12.75 -3.01 13.41
N CYS A 75 12.24 -2.49 14.53
CA CYS A 75 10.86 -2.73 14.98
C CYS A 75 9.95 -1.67 14.36
N ASP A 76 9.72 -1.78 13.05
CA ASP A 76 8.99 -0.85 12.16
C ASP A 76 8.49 -1.59 10.90
N ILE A 77 7.88 -0.91 9.93
CA ILE A 77 7.30 -1.58 8.74
C ILE A 77 8.21 -1.61 7.49
N ASP A 78 9.50 -1.27 7.59
CA ASP A 78 10.44 -1.10 6.44
C ASP A 78 9.86 -0.15 5.34
N ALA A 79 9.32 1.02 5.72
CA ALA A 79 8.66 1.91 4.75
C ALA A 79 9.63 2.61 3.77
N PRO A 80 10.81 3.13 4.16
CA PRO A 80 11.77 3.72 3.21
C PRO A 80 12.28 2.77 2.13
N GLU A 81 12.42 1.49 2.47
CA GLU A 81 12.76 0.39 1.57
C GLU A 81 11.58 0.06 0.64
N ALA A 82 10.36 0.02 1.18
CA ALA A 82 9.12 -0.20 0.41
C ALA A 82 8.93 0.85 -0.69
N TRP A 83 9.21 2.11 -0.39
CA TRP A 83 9.08 3.24 -1.31
C TRP A 83 10.13 3.28 -2.43
N GLU A 84 11.16 2.41 -2.42
CA GLU A 84 11.98 2.14 -3.62
C GLU A 84 11.19 1.37 -4.70
N ILE A 85 10.11 0.69 -4.32
CA ILE A 85 9.31 -0.19 -5.18
C ILE A 85 8.00 0.47 -5.61
N GLU A 86 7.22 0.97 -4.65
CA GLU A 86 5.91 1.57 -4.88
C GLU A 86 5.63 2.64 -3.82
N THR A 87 5.05 3.76 -4.26
CA THR A 87 4.67 4.92 -3.41
C THR A 87 3.18 5.26 -3.52
N GLY A 88 2.45 4.55 -4.39
CA GLY A 88 1.01 4.68 -4.57
C GLY A 88 0.62 5.29 -5.91
N ASN A 89 -0.67 5.20 -6.19
CA ASN A 89 -1.30 5.83 -7.34
C ASN A 89 -2.50 6.69 -6.89
N GLY A 90 -2.72 7.83 -7.56
CA GLY A 90 -3.88 8.70 -7.34
C GLY A 90 -5.23 8.08 -7.74
N ASP A 91 -5.22 7.02 -8.55
CA ASP A 91 -6.44 6.25 -8.85
C ASP A 91 -6.88 5.32 -7.69
N VAL A 92 -6.07 5.17 -6.62
CA VAL A 92 -6.39 4.27 -5.49
C VAL A 92 -7.03 5.05 -4.36
N VAL A 93 -8.27 4.69 -4.04
CA VAL A 93 -9.12 5.34 -3.04
C VAL A 93 -9.21 4.49 -1.77
N VAL A 94 -8.90 5.10 -0.63
CA VAL A 94 -9.03 4.51 0.71
C VAL A 94 -10.16 5.22 1.47
N ALA A 95 -11.28 4.54 1.66
CA ALA A 95 -12.37 5.02 2.50
C ALA A 95 -12.03 4.86 3.99
N ILE A 96 -12.19 5.95 4.75
CA ILE A 96 -12.00 5.99 6.20
C ILE A 96 -13.37 6.20 6.84
N ILE A 97 -13.93 5.12 7.40
CA ILE A 97 -15.22 5.16 8.10
C ILE A 97 -14.95 5.47 9.58
N ASP A 98 -15.09 6.74 9.96
CA ASP A 98 -14.66 7.24 11.27
C ASP A 98 -15.42 8.55 11.66
N SER A 99 -14.73 9.53 12.24
CA SER A 99 -15.32 10.75 12.79
C SER A 99 -15.49 11.91 11.79
N GLY A 100 -15.10 11.69 10.53
CA GLY A 100 -14.75 12.75 9.59
C GLY A 100 -13.25 13.02 9.53
N ILE A 101 -12.83 13.96 8.69
CA ILE A 101 -11.42 14.37 8.51
C ILE A 101 -11.34 15.91 8.49
N ASP A 102 -10.28 16.51 9.05
CA ASP A 102 -9.89 17.89 8.73
C ASP A 102 -9.40 17.93 7.27
N TYR A 103 -10.34 17.96 6.33
CA TYR A 103 -10.07 18.04 4.89
C TYR A 103 -9.38 19.35 4.48
N THR A 104 -9.21 20.30 5.42
CA THR A 104 -8.45 21.54 5.22
C THR A 104 -7.03 21.49 5.78
N HIS A 105 -6.66 20.40 6.48
CA HIS A 105 -5.34 20.23 7.08
C HIS A 105 -4.25 20.33 6.01
N PRO A 106 -3.17 21.13 6.20
CA PRO A 106 -2.17 21.38 5.17
C PRO A 106 -1.51 20.12 4.58
N ASP A 107 -1.43 19.06 5.38
CA ASP A 107 -0.82 17.76 5.06
C ASP A 107 -1.82 16.72 4.51
N LEU A 108 -3.12 17.06 4.43
CA LEU A 108 -4.19 16.16 3.95
C LEU A 108 -5.04 16.77 2.82
N VAL A 109 -5.09 18.10 2.66
CA VAL A 109 -5.99 18.78 1.71
C VAL A 109 -5.81 18.31 0.26
N ASN A 110 -4.59 17.96 -0.15
CA ASN A 110 -4.30 17.44 -1.50
C ASN A 110 -4.50 15.91 -1.64
N LYS A 111 -5.05 15.28 -0.59
CA LYS A 111 -5.23 13.82 -0.45
C LYS A 111 -6.70 13.42 -0.45
N ILE A 112 -7.61 14.37 -0.23
CA ILE A 112 -9.05 14.11 -0.12
C ILE A 112 -9.61 13.73 -1.49
N TRP A 113 -10.35 12.62 -1.52
CA TRP A 113 -11.12 12.17 -2.68
C TRP A 113 -12.18 13.22 -3.04
N THR A 114 -12.53 13.27 -4.32
CA THR A 114 -13.52 14.22 -4.84
C THR A 114 -14.54 13.46 -5.67
N ASN A 115 -15.84 13.60 -5.36
CA ASN A 115 -16.89 13.17 -6.27
C ASN A 115 -16.90 14.13 -7.47
N GLU A 116 -16.44 13.68 -8.64
CA GLU A 116 -16.38 14.51 -9.85
C GLU A 116 -17.76 14.75 -10.49
N ASP A 117 -18.79 13.98 -10.12
CA ASP A 117 -20.15 14.11 -10.65
C ASP A 117 -21.02 15.10 -9.81
N GLU A 118 -20.55 15.55 -8.64
CA GLU A 118 -21.20 16.54 -7.77
C GLU A 118 -20.76 17.99 -8.04
N ILE A 119 -21.67 18.97 -7.88
CA ILE A 119 -21.36 20.41 -7.95
C ILE A 119 -21.47 21.04 -6.56
N PRO A 120 -20.36 21.37 -5.88
CA PRO A 120 -20.38 21.73 -4.46
C PRO A 120 -21.17 23.02 -4.14
N ASP A 121 -21.77 23.01 -2.95
CA ASP A 121 -22.55 24.09 -2.33
C ASP A 121 -23.84 24.47 -3.11
N ASN A 122 -24.55 23.49 -3.67
CA ASN A 122 -25.72 23.76 -4.53
C ASN A 122 -27.09 23.28 -4.00
N ASP A 123 -27.14 22.52 -2.89
CA ASP A 123 -28.33 21.89 -2.28
C ASP A 123 -29.03 20.83 -3.18
N ILE A 124 -28.29 20.14 -4.06
CA ILE A 124 -28.79 19.14 -5.04
C ILE A 124 -27.90 17.88 -5.00
N ASP A 125 -28.56 16.72 -5.09
CA ASP A 125 -27.99 15.41 -5.45
C ASP A 125 -27.87 15.38 -7.00
N ASP A 126 -26.70 15.75 -7.53
CA ASP A 126 -26.46 15.95 -8.96
C ASP A 126 -26.23 14.60 -9.68
N ASP A 127 -25.52 13.66 -9.04
CA ASP A 127 -25.25 12.32 -9.59
C ASP A 127 -26.43 11.33 -9.42
N ASN A 128 -27.39 11.64 -8.54
CA ASN A 128 -28.58 10.85 -8.18
C ASN A 128 -28.25 9.58 -7.36
N ASN A 129 -27.17 9.60 -6.57
CA ASN A 129 -26.74 8.53 -5.66
C ASN A 129 -27.58 8.48 -4.36
N GLY A 130 -28.33 9.55 -4.04
CA GLY A 130 -29.19 9.68 -2.85
C GLY A 130 -28.61 10.51 -1.70
N TYR A 131 -27.41 11.06 -1.89
CA TYR A 131 -26.68 11.94 -0.98
C TYR A 131 -26.60 13.34 -1.64
N ILE A 132 -26.55 14.41 -0.83
CA ILE A 132 -26.57 15.79 -1.34
C ILE A 132 -25.24 16.46 -1.01
N ASP A 133 -24.61 17.08 -2.01
CA ASP A 133 -23.35 17.80 -1.89
C ASP A 133 -22.20 16.92 -1.32
N ASP A 134 -22.17 15.61 -1.59
CA ASP A 134 -21.17 14.64 -1.07
C ASP A 134 -19.79 14.72 -1.75
N TYR A 135 -19.41 15.95 -2.13
CA TYR A 135 -18.22 16.31 -2.89
C TYR A 135 -16.89 15.80 -2.29
N HIS A 136 -16.81 15.66 -0.96
CA HIS A 136 -15.66 15.09 -0.23
C HIS A 136 -16.08 13.92 0.66
N GLY A 137 -16.94 13.04 0.13
CA GLY A 137 -17.61 11.98 0.89
C GLY A 137 -18.79 12.51 1.70
N TYR A 138 -19.30 11.72 2.63
CA TYR A 138 -20.58 12.00 3.29
C TYR A 138 -20.57 11.83 4.82
N ASP A 139 -21.35 12.67 5.51
CA ASP A 139 -21.64 12.57 6.94
C ASP A 139 -22.98 11.87 7.19
N PHE A 140 -22.91 10.58 7.49
CA PHE A 140 -24.05 9.75 7.89
C PHE A 140 -24.56 10.09 9.30
N LYS A 141 -23.77 10.76 10.14
CA LYS A 141 -24.20 11.22 11.47
C LYS A 141 -25.14 12.42 11.37
N ASN A 142 -24.87 13.38 10.51
CA ASN A 142 -25.69 14.58 10.34
C ASN A 142 -26.66 14.50 9.14
N ASN A 143 -26.35 13.65 8.15
CA ASN A 143 -27.02 13.50 6.86
C ASN A 143 -26.82 14.74 5.96
N ASP A 144 -25.55 15.08 5.75
CA ASP A 144 -25.07 16.13 4.84
C ASP A 144 -23.66 15.78 4.30
N GLY A 145 -23.18 16.53 3.30
CA GLY A 145 -21.85 16.34 2.69
C GLY A 145 -20.66 16.88 3.49
N ASP A 146 -20.86 17.44 4.70
CA ASP A 146 -19.78 18.06 5.47
C ASP A 146 -19.04 17.06 6.37
N THR A 147 -18.00 16.45 5.82
CA THR A 147 -17.21 15.41 6.52
C THR A 147 -16.23 15.93 7.58
N LEU A 148 -16.41 17.16 8.08
CA LEU A 148 -15.47 17.83 8.99
C LEU A 148 -15.31 17.08 10.33
N ASP A 149 -14.06 16.89 10.76
CA ASP A 149 -13.75 16.12 11.96
C ASP A 149 -13.94 16.92 13.27
N GLU A 150 -15.13 16.87 13.85
CA GLU A 150 -15.42 17.47 15.17
C GLU A 150 -14.78 16.68 16.34
N HIS A 151 -14.38 15.43 16.13
CA HIS A 151 -13.81 14.59 17.20
C HIS A 151 -12.28 14.64 17.21
N GLY A 152 -11.66 14.48 16.05
CA GLY A 152 -10.23 14.45 15.75
C GLY A 152 -9.66 13.06 15.46
N HIS A 153 -10.44 11.98 15.55
CA HIS A 153 -9.88 10.63 15.41
C HIS A 153 -9.70 10.22 13.95
N GLY A 154 -10.63 10.54 13.06
CA GLY A 154 -10.49 10.22 11.63
C GLY A 154 -9.33 10.98 10.98
N THR A 155 -9.09 12.22 11.39
CA THR A 155 -7.90 13.01 10.98
C THR A 155 -6.59 12.35 11.41
N VAL A 156 -6.55 11.74 12.60
CA VAL A 156 -5.39 10.99 13.12
C VAL A 156 -5.16 9.71 12.31
N ILE A 157 -6.24 9.01 11.91
CA ILE A 157 -6.17 7.82 11.05
C ILE A 157 -5.67 8.19 9.64
N ALA A 158 -6.18 9.29 9.07
CA ALA A 158 -5.87 9.75 7.72
C ALA A 158 -4.38 10.02 7.48
N GLY A 159 -3.71 10.67 8.44
CA GLY A 159 -2.28 10.97 8.34
C GLY A 159 -1.40 9.73 8.21
N VAL A 160 -1.72 8.66 8.94
CA VAL A 160 -0.99 7.38 8.87
C VAL A 160 -1.14 6.74 7.48
N ILE A 161 -2.35 6.76 6.91
CA ILE A 161 -2.61 6.17 5.59
C ILE A 161 -1.88 6.94 4.49
N GLY A 162 -2.00 8.27 4.48
CA GLY A 162 -1.67 9.05 3.29
C GLY A 162 -1.57 10.56 3.49
N ALA A 163 -0.92 11.04 4.56
CA ALA A 163 -0.40 12.41 4.57
C ALA A 163 0.48 12.71 3.33
N GLU A 164 0.53 13.97 2.91
CA GLU A 164 1.20 14.42 1.68
C GLU A 164 2.73 14.39 1.80
N THR A 165 3.31 13.20 1.64
CA THR A 165 4.75 12.98 1.75
C THR A 165 5.59 13.78 0.75
N ASN A 166 6.78 14.19 1.18
CA ASN A 166 7.78 15.02 0.49
C ASN A 166 7.40 16.49 0.25
N ASN A 167 6.51 17.06 1.05
CA ASN A 167 6.04 18.45 0.92
C ASN A 167 6.85 19.48 1.75
N ASN A 168 7.79 19.04 2.60
CA ASN A 168 8.65 19.81 3.53
C ASN A 168 7.95 20.36 4.78
N ILE A 169 6.72 19.94 5.06
CA ILE A 169 6.04 20.15 6.34
C ILE A 169 5.82 18.79 7.02
N GLY A 170 5.05 18.75 8.10
CA GLY A 170 4.34 17.55 8.54
C GLY A 170 5.09 16.21 8.57
N ILE A 171 4.38 15.18 8.13
CA ILE A 171 4.74 13.75 8.26
C ILE A 171 4.66 13.05 6.89
N ALA A 172 5.18 11.82 6.81
CA ALA A 172 4.91 10.94 5.68
C ALA A 172 3.68 10.06 5.94
N GLY A 173 2.78 9.96 4.96
CA GLY A 173 1.81 8.87 4.87
C GLY A 173 2.43 7.62 4.24
N ILE A 174 1.80 6.46 4.42
CA ILE A 174 2.29 5.19 3.86
C ILE A 174 2.09 5.13 2.35
N CYS A 175 0.87 5.45 1.87
CA CYS A 175 0.59 5.63 0.45
C CYS A 175 0.63 7.11 0.08
N TRP A 176 1.74 7.57 -0.49
CA TRP A 176 2.01 8.98 -0.76
C TRP A 176 1.03 9.58 -1.78
N TYR A 177 0.59 8.78 -2.76
CA TYR A 177 -0.25 9.26 -3.86
C TYR A 177 -1.73 8.83 -3.78
N CYS A 178 -2.10 7.85 -2.95
CA CYS A 178 -3.51 7.42 -2.78
C CYS A 178 -4.43 8.58 -2.37
N GLN A 179 -5.71 8.46 -2.72
CA GLN A 179 -6.78 9.33 -2.25
C GLN A 179 -7.42 8.78 -0.97
N ILE A 180 -7.96 9.68 -0.15
CA ILE A 180 -8.66 9.39 1.10
C ILE A 180 -10.12 9.84 0.95
N MET A 181 -11.07 8.92 1.05
CA MET A 181 -12.51 9.21 1.08
C MET A 181 -12.97 9.28 2.54
N PRO A 182 -13.27 10.47 3.09
CA PRO A 182 -13.80 10.63 4.44
C PRO A 182 -15.25 10.13 4.50
N LEU A 183 -15.58 9.22 5.41
CA LEU A 183 -16.97 8.81 5.66
C LEU A 183 -17.26 8.93 7.15
N LYS A 184 -18.10 9.89 7.49
CA LYS A 184 -18.30 10.34 8.87
C LYS A 184 -19.52 9.66 9.48
N ILE A 185 -19.30 8.92 10.56
CA ILE A 185 -20.32 8.17 11.30
C ILE A 185 -20.45 8.60 12.77
N TRP A 186 -19.54 9.43 13.30
CA TRP A 186 -19.67 10.05 14.63
C TRP A 186 -19.02 11.43 14.76
N ASN A 187 -19.49 12.22 15.73
CA ASN A 187 -18.96 13.55 16.06
C ASN A 187 -18.28 13.59 17.45
N THR A 188 -18.46 12.52 18.23
CA THR A 188 -18.23 12.45 19.69
C THR A 188 -17.74 11.05 20.08
N ASP A 189 -17.37 10.85 21.36
CA ASP A 189 -16.61 9.69 21.83
C ASP A 189 -17.28 8.32 21.53
N ALA A 190 -16.59 7.57 20.66
CA ALA A 190 -16.79 6.17 20.32
C ALA A 190 -17.19 5.26 21.51
N ARG A 191 -16.52 5.34 22.67
CA ARG A 191 -16.74 4.36 23.77
C ARG A 191 -18.13 4.49 24.41
N THR A 192 -18.80 5.63 24.27
CA THR A 192 -20.12 5.87 24.86
C THR A 192 -21.26 5.92 23.85
N GLU A 193 -20.97 5.93 22.54
CA GLU A 193 -21.97 6.21 21.50
C GLU A 193 -22.14 5.17 20.38
N ILE A 194 -21.24 4.19 20.20
CA ILE A 194 -21.33 3.31 19.03
C ILE A 194 -22.52 2.31 19.10
N TYR A 195 -22.94 1.86 20.29
CA TYR A 195 -23.61 0.55 20.41
C TYR A 195 -25.14 0.49 20.50
N MET A 196 -25.89 1.55 20.14
CA MET A 196 -27.36 1.43 19.88
C MET A 196 -27.91 2.38 18.81
N ASP A 197 -27.29 3.54 18.54
CA ASP A 197 -27.89 4.61 17.73
C ASP A 197 -27.15 4.86 16.39
N ARG A 198 -26.35 3.90 15.89
CA ARG A 198 -25.34 4.15 14.84
C ARG A 198 -25.18 3.09 13.74
N ILE A 199 -25.80 1.91 13.86
CA ILE A 199 -25.51 0.80 12.93
C ILE A 199 -25.95 1.09 11.50
N GLU A 200 -27.05 1.84 11.32
CA GLU A 200 -27.51 2.33 10.02
C GLU A 200 -26.45 3.23 9.34
N ASN A 201 -25.75 4.07 10.11
CA ASN A 201 -24.68 4.93 9.61
C ASN A 201 -23.44 4.12 9.17
N ILE A 202 -23.10 3.08 9.93
CA ILE A 202 -21.99 2.17 9.61
C ILE A 202 -22.29 1.41 8.32
N ILE A 203 -23.51 0.85 8.20
CA ILE A 203 -23.97 0.15 7.00
C ILE A 203 -23.95 1.08 5.78
N GLY A 204 -24.57 2.26 5.89
CA GLY A 204 -24.63 3.25 4.82
C GLY A 204 -23.24 3.70 4.35
N ALA A 205 -22.29 3.91 5.27
CA ALA A 205 -20.92 4.25 4.92
C ALA A 205 -20.18 3.11 4.19
N ILE A 206 -20.40 1.86 4.59
CA ILE A 206 -19.80 0.69 3.91
C ILE A 206 -20.38 0.51 2.51
N GLU A 207 -21.70 0.67 2.35
CA GLU A 207 -22.38 0.61 1.05
C GLU A 207 -21.94 1.77 0.14
N TYR A 208 -21.91 3.01 0.65
CA TYR A 208 -21.43 4.19 -0.08
C TYR A 208 -19.98 4.04 -0.57
N ALA A 209 -19.07 3.57 0.30
CA ALA A 209 -17.68 3.34 -0.10
C ALA A 209 -17.59 2.33 -1.28
N ALA A 210 -18.42 1.28 -1.23
CA ALA A 210 -18.47 0.24 -2.24
C ALA A 210 -19.24 0.62 -3.53
N ASP A 211 -20.08 1.65 -3.46
CA ASP A 211 -20.79 2.22 -4.62
C ASP A 211 -20.02 3.37 -5.28
N ASN A 212 -19.13 4.06 -4.54
CA ASN A 212 -18.19 5.08 -5.03
C ASN A 212 -16.76 4.52 -5.26
N ASP A 213 -16.67 3.25 -5.69
CA ASP A 213 -15.44 2.58 -6.16
C ASP A 213 -14.22 2.61 -5.20
N ALA A 214 -14.42 2.72 -3.88
CA ALA A 214 -13.32 2.67 -2.92
C ALA A 214 -12.60 1.30 -2.93
N ASN A 215 -11.29 1.29 -3.14
CA ASN A 215 -10.53 0.04 -3.21
C ASN A 215 -10.29 -0.56 -1.81
N VAL A 216 -10.13 0.29 -0.80
CA VAL A 216 -9.84 -0.13 0.58
C VAL A 216 -10.81 0.57 1.53
N ILE A 217 -11.37 -0.17 2.49
CA ILE A 217 -12.20 0.39 3.58
C ILE A 217 -11.49 0.15 4.91
N SER A 218 -11.10 1.24 5.57
CA SER A 218 -10.44 1.26 6.88
C SER A 218 -11.46 1.54 7.99
N MET A 219 -11.56 0.62 8.96
CA MET A 219 -12.56 0.65 10.03
C MET A 219 -11.89 0.56 11.42
N SER A 220 -11.67 1.72 12.04
CA SER A 220 -11.05 1.82 13.37
C SER A 220 -12.07 1.73 14.52
N PHE A 221 -13.04 0.83 14.40
CA PHE A 221 -14.14 0.58 15.33
C PHE A 221 -14.59 -0.90 15.33
N GLY A 222 -15.37 -1.31 16.33
CA GLY A 222 -16.03 -2.62 16.34
C GLY A 222 -16.50 -3.08 17.73
N ALA A 223 -17.34 -4.12 17.78
CA ALA A 223 -17.94 -4.66 19.01
C ALA A 223 -18.04 -6.20 19.03
N ILE A 224 -18.14 -6.78 20.22
CA ILE A 224 -18.60 -8.17 20.41
C ILE A 224 -20.06 -8.34 19.95
N GLU A 225 -20.44 -9.56 19.56
CA GLU A 225 -21.77 -9.90 19.01
C GLU A 225 -22.93 -9.47 19.93
N GLU A 226 -22.74 -9.52 21.26
CA GLU A 226 -23.77 -9.21 22.26
C GLU A 226 -24.23 -7.75 22.29
N PHE A 227 -23.53 -6.83 21.61
CA PHE A 227 -23.99 -5.43 21.47
C PHE A 227 -25.02 -5.25 20.35
N PHE A 228 -25.20 -6.23 19.46
CA PHE A 228 -26.12 -6.15 18.34
C PHE A 228 -27.39 -6.97 18.62
N THR A 229 -28.52 -6.54 18.07
CA THR A 229 -29.62 -7.49 17.80
C THR A 229 -29.24 -8.41 16.64
N ILE A 230 -29.93 -9.57 16.57
CA ILE A 230 -29.72 -10.55 15.49
C ILE A 230 -29.94 -9.92 14.10
N GLU A 231 -30.85 -8.96 13.98
CA GLU A 231 -31.16 -8.29 12.71
C GLU A 231 -30.04 -7.32 12.30
N GLU A 232 -29.56 -6.50 13.24
CA GLU A 232 -28.44 -5.57 13.00
C GLU A 232 -27.13 -6.30 12.69
N PHE A 233 -26.85 -7.41 13.38
CA PHE A 233 -25.66 -8.22 13.11
C PHE A 233 -25.67 -8.86 11.71
N ILE A 234 -26.85 -9.29 11.25
CA ILE A 234 -27.02 -9.81 9.88
C ILE A 234 -26.85 -8.68 8.87
N GLN A 235 -27.51 -7.54 9.05
CA GLN A 235 -27.39 -6.40 8.12
C GLN A 235 -25.96 -5.87 8.03
N PHE A 236 -25.24 -5.82 9.15
CA PHE A 236 -23.83 -5.42 9.17
C PHE A 236 -22.93 -6.44 8.44
N LYS A 237 -23.21 -7.75 8.59
CA LYS A 237 -22.52 -8.79 7.82
C LYS A 237 -22.81 -8.69 6.32
N ASP A 238 -24.08 -8.45 5.95
CA ASP A 238 -24.53 -8.31 4.57
C ASP A 238 -23.86 -7.08 3.90
N ALA A 239 -23.70 -5.95 4.61
CA ALA A 239 -22.98 -4.78 4.11
C ALA A 239 -21.47 -5.06 3.88
N ILE A 240 -20.83 -5.77 4.81
CA ILE A 240 -19.43 -6.23 4.66
C ILE A 240 -19.28 -7.18 3.46
N ASP A 241 -20.21 -8.11 3.27
CA ASP A 241 -20.20 -9.01 2.10
C ASP A 241 -20.56 -8.28 0.79
N TYR A 242 -21.37 -7.23 0.85
CA TYR A 242 -21.67 -6.35 -0.29
C TYR A 242 -20.40 -5.62 -0.74
N ALA A 243 -19.71 -4.92 0.17
CA ALA A 243 -18.46 -4.23 -0.14
C ALA A 243 -17.38 -5.19 -0.67
N TYR A 244 -17.24 -6.36 -0.04
CA TYR A 244 -16.36 -7.40 -0.56
C TYR A 244 -16.79 -7.88 -1.96
N SER A 245 -18.09 -8.00 -2.25
CA SER A 245 -18.58 -8.37 -3.59
C SER A 245 -18.35 -7.31 -4.67
N LYS A 246 -18.13 -6.05 -4.27
CA LYS A 246 -17.76 -4.93 -5.16
C LYS A 246 -16.26 -4.83 -5.43
N GLY A 247 -15.43 -5.59 -4.71
CA GLY A 247 -13.97 -5.58 -4.87
C GLY A 247 -13.22 -4.86 -3.75
N CYS A 248 -13.92 -4.25 -2.79
CA CYS A 248 -13.29 -3.55 -1.67
C CYS A 248 -12.48 -4.52 -0.81
N ILE A 249 -11.31 -4.08 -0.36
CA ILE A 249 -10.49 -4.79 0.64
C ILE A 249 -10.76 -4.15 2.00
N LEU A 250 -11.16 -4.96 2.97
CA LEU A 250 -11.69 -4.50 4.24
C LEU A 250 -10.64 -4.69 5.33
N VAL A 251 -10.35 -3.65 6.11
CA VAL A 251 -9.32 -3.67 7.16
C VAL A 251 -9.89 -3.08 8.43
N ALA A 252 -9.78 -3.79 9.56
CA ALA A 252 -10.40 -3.37 10.82
C ALA A 252 -9.52 -3.60 12.05
N ALA A 253 -9.71 -2.78 13.07
CA ALA A 253 -9.00 -2.87 14.35
C ALA A 253 -9.41 -4.11 15.14
N ALA A 254 -8.47 -4.70 15.89
CA ALA A 254 -8.79 -5.73 16.89
C ALA A 254 -9.47 -5.16 18.15
N LEU A 255 -9.48 -3.83 18.33
CA LEU A 255 -9.88 -3.08 19.54
C LEU A 255 -8.90 -3.28 20.73
N ASN A 256 -9.22 -2.78 21.92
CA ASN A 256 -8.25 -2.32 22.94
C ASN A 256 -8.57 -2.72 24.41
N GLU A 257 -9.32 -3.82 24.63
CA GLU A 257 -9.96 -4.16 25.91
C GLU A 257 -9.24 -5.26 26.72
N ASP A 258 -8.05 -5.70 26.30
CA ASP A 258 -7.31 -6.83 26.89
C ASP A 258 -8.07 -8.17 26.90
N THR A 259 -8.79 -8.47 25.82
CA THR A 259 -9.53 -9.73 25.68
C THR A 259 -9.18 -10.53 24.42
N SER A 260 -9.63 -11.78 24.40
CA SER A 260 -9.67 -12.65 23.22
C SER A 260 -11.06 -12.91 22.66
N ASP A 261 -12.08 -12.26 23.21
CA ASP A 261 -13.42 -12.28 22.62
C ASP A 261 -13.39 -11.62 21.23
N PRO A 262 -14.06 -12.18 20.20
CA PRO A 262 -14.01 -11.64 18.84
C PRO A 262 -14.78 -10.32 18.71
N TYR A 263 -14.15 -9.31 18.10
CA TYR A 263 -14.77 -8.04 17.78
C TYR A 263 -15.08 -7.93 16.28
N TYR A 264 -16.30 -7.50 15.95
CA TYR A 264 -16.78 -7.34 14.59
C TYR A 264 -16.78 -5.85 14.19
N PRO A 265 -16.31 -5.49 12.98
CA PRO A 265 -16.23 -6.36 11.80
C PRO A 265 -14.95 -7.20 11.68
N ALA A 266 -13.90 -6.91 12.47
CA ALA A 266 -12.57 -7.48 12.30
C ALA A 266 -12.51 -9.02 12.34
N ALA A 267 -13.28 -9.68 13.21
CA ALA A 267 -13.32 -11.13 13.33
C ALA A 267 -14.08 -11.87 12.20
N TRP A 268 -14.53 -11.17 11.14
CA TRP A 268 -15.08 -11.81 9.94
C TRP A 268 -13.98 -12.13 8.93
N SER A 269 -13.97 -13.34 8.39
CA SER A 269 -12.87 -13.88 7.57
C SER A 269 -12.60 -13.15 6.24
N ASN A 270 -13.46 -12.23 5.82
CA ASN A 270 -13.27 -11.34 4.67
C ASN A 270 -12.86 -9.90 5.05
N VAL A 271 -12.45 -9.70 6.30
CA VAL A 271 -11.90 -8.46 6.85
C VAL A 271 -10.52 -8.78 7.43
N ILE A 272 -9.51 -7.97 7.11
CA ILE A 272 -8.16 -8.12 7.65
C ILE A 272 -8.15 -7.54 9.07
N CYS A 273 -8.03 -8.42 10.08
CA CYS A 273 -7.99 -8.02 11.49
C CYS A 273 -6.59 -7.58 11.94
N VAL A 274 -6.49 -6.39 12.52
CA VAL A 274 -5.21 -5.76 12.88
C VAL A 274 -5.04 -5.55 14.39
N ALA A 275 -4.08 -6.26 14.99
CA ALA A 275 -3.60 -6.03 16.36
C ALA A 275 -2.47 -4.98 16.42
N GLY A 276 -2.16 -4.51 17.63
CA GLY A 276 -1.21 -3.42 17.86
C GLY A 276 0.10 -3.84 18.54
N THR A 277 1.22 -3.32 18.05
CA THR A 277 2.56 -3.44 18.66
C THR A 277 3.14 -2.12 19.17
N ASP A 278 4.07 -2.23 20.11
CA ASP A 278 4.96 -1.14 20.53
C ASP A 278 6.22 -1.03 19.65
N HIS A 279 7.04 -0.01 19.91
CA HIS A 279 8.33 0.22 19.25
C HIS A 279 9.45 -0.80 19.60
N ASN A 280 9.10 -1.93 20.21
CA ASN A 280 9.99 -3.06 20.55
C ASN A 280 9.43 -4.43 20.10
N ASP A 281 8.39 -4.46 19.24
CA ASP A 281 7.63 -5.65 18.83
C ASP A 281 6.89 -6.40 19.96
N ASN A 282 6.68 -5.78 21.12
CA ASN A 282 5.74 -6.29 22.10
C ASN A 282 4.30 -5.98 21.65
N ARG A 283 3.34 -6.73 22.20
CA ARG A 283 1.92 -6.33 22.21
C ARG A 283 1.80 -4.94 22.86
N MET A 284 1.12 -4.01 22.18
CA MET A 284 0.86 -2.65 22.68
C MET A 284 0.11 -2.69 24.03
N GLU A 285 0.63 -1.98 25.03
CA GLU A 285 0.06 -1.79 26.37
C GLU A 285 0.36 -0.35 26.85
N TYR A 286 -0.50 0.60 26.47
CA TYR A 286 -0.25 2.02 26.73
C TYR A 286 -1.11 2.60 27.85
N GLN A 287 -0.48 3.25 28.84
CA GLN A 287 -1.18 4.00 29.89
C GLN A 287 -1.11 5.51 29.65
N TYR A 288 -2.27 6.12 29.34
CA TYR A 288 -2.39 7.55 29.13
C TYR A 288 -2.16 8.35 30.43
N PRO A 289 -1.16 9.25 30.48
CA PRO A 289 -0.71 9.88 31.73
C PRO A 289 -1.72 10.86 32.35
N ASN A 290 -2.59 11.47 31.53
CA ASN A 290 -3.46 12.57 31.97
C ASN A 290 -4.83 12.11 32.52
N HIS A 291 -5.30 10.93 32.14
CA HIS A 291 -6.61 10.40 32.55
C HIS A 291 -6.57 8.94 33.06
N GLY A 292 -5.40 8.30 33.08
CA GLY A 292 -5.20 6.97 33.67
C GLY A 292 -5.87 5.82 32.91
N GLN A 293 -6.40 6.08 31.71
CA GLN A 293 -6.86 5.04 30.80
C GLN A 293 -5.68 4.19 30.38
N ILE A 294 -5.90 2.88 30.31
CA ILE A 294 -4.99 1.93 29.68
C ILE A 294 -5.66 1.44 28.38
N VAL A 295 -4.90 1.29 27.31
CA VAL A 295 -5.33 0.64 26.06
C VAL A 295 -4.38 -0.52 25.78
N ILE A 296 -4.93 -1.71 25.54
CA ILE A 296 -4.14 -2.93 25.33
C ILE A 296 -4.75 -3.69 24.16
N SER A 297 -3.99 -3.94 23.09
CA SER A 297 -4.51 -4.59 21.88
C SER A 297 -5.18 -5.92 22.20
N ASN A 298 -6.39 -6.18 21.70
CA ASN A 298 -6.96 -7.54 21.78
C ASN A 298 -6.11 -8.54 20.97
N TYR A 299 -6.37 -9.83 21.18
CA TYR A 299 -5.58 -10.95 20.66
C TYR A 299 -6.46 -12.20 20.44
N GLY A 300 -6.17 -13.05 19.46
CA GLY A 300 -6.94 -14.28 19.24
C GLY A 300 -6.66 -14.94 17.90
N ASP A 301 -7.21 -16.14 17.70
CA ASP A 301 -7.12 -16.92 16.44
C ASP A 301 -7.91 -16.31 15.28
N TRP A 302 -8.63 -15.21 15.55
CA TRP A 302 -9.33 -14.35 14.60
C TRP A 302 -8.52 -13.09 14.23
N VAL A 303 -7.33 -12.88 14.79
CA VAL A 303 -6.41 -11.80 14.41
C VAL A 303 -5.53 -12.28 13.26
N ASP A 304 -5.37 -11.44 12.24
CA ASP A 304 -4.64 -11.80 11.03
C ASP A 304 -3.17 -11.37 11.05
N VAL A 305 -2.93 -10.11 11.43
CA VAL A 305 -1.59 -9.50 11.51
C VAL A 305 -1.55 -8.46 12.64
N ALA A 306 -0.34 -8.07 13.04
CA ALA A 306 -0.11 -6.94 13.91
C ALA A 306 0.54 -5.77 13.15
N ALA A 307 0.39 -4.55 13.64
CA ALA A 307 1.07 -3.36 13.11
C ALA A 307 1.33 -2.33 14.22
N PRO A 308 2.29 -1.39 14.04
CA PRO A 308 2.57 -0.32 14.99
C PRO A 308 1.30 0.40 15.48
N GLY A 309 1.09 0.42 16.79
CA GLY A 309 -0.09 1.01 17.41
C GLY A 309 0.20 1.89 18.63
N GLU A 310 1.42 1.86 19.18
CA GLU A 310 1.80 2.63 20.37
C GLU A 310 2.56 3.91 20.03
N GLU A 311 2.16 5.05 20.62
CA GLU A 311 2.84 6.35 20.45
C GLU A 311 3.14 6.69 18.98
N ILE A 312 2.10 6.58 18.14
CA ILE A 312 2.16 6.90 16.71
C ILE A 312 2.00 8.41 16.54
N PHE A 313 3.00 9.03 15.92
CA PHE A 313 3.00 10.46 15.60
C PHE A 313 2.32 10.69 14.24
N THR A 314 1.22 11.44 14.23
CA THR A 314 0.39 11.65 13.04
C THR A 314 -0.34 13.00 13.07
N THR A 315 -1.08 13.34 12.02
CA THR A 315 -1.88 14.56 11.90
C THR A 315 -2.97 14.67 12.97
N SER A 316 -3.40 15.90 13.26
CA SER A 316 -4.44 16.24 14.24
C SER A 316 -5.18 17.49 13.74
N PRO A 317 -6.49 17.67 14.00
CA PRO A 317 -7.20 18.84 13.49
C PRO A 317 -6.53 20.17 13.84
N THR A 318 -6.61 21.12 12.92
CA THR A 318 -6.05 22.47 13.07
C THR A 318 -6.90 23.39 13.97
N TYR A 319 -7.98 22.87 14.55
CA TYR A 319 -9.02 23.59 15.29
C TYR A 319 -9.51 22.83 16.54
N ASP A 320 -10.35 23.48 17.35
CA ASP A 320 -10.93 22.91 18.58
C ASP A 320 -11.85 21.70 18.24
N CYS A 321 -11.48 20.51 18.70
CA CYS A 321 -12.19 19.24 18.51
C CYS A 321 -12.19 18.43 19.84
N VAL A 322 -12.92 17.31 19.92
CA VAL A 322 -12.98 16.50 21.16
C VAL A 322 -11.58 16.09 21.65
N LEU A 323 -10.68 15.67 20.77
CA LEU A 323 -9.32 15.27 21.12
C LEU A 323 -8.47 16.42 21.68
N THR A 324 -8.52 17.62 21.07
CA THR A 324 -7.76 18.78 21.59
C THR A 324 -8.34 19.28 22.92
N LEU A 325 -9.66 19.18 23.12
CA LEU A 325 -10.32 19.43 24.41
C LEU A 325 -9.94 18.41 25.50
N LEU A 326 -9.58 17.17 25.11
CA LEU A 326 -9.00 16.16 26.00
C LEU A 326 -7.48 16.33 26.21
N GLY A 327 -6.88 17.37 25.63
CA GLY A 327 -5.47 17.73 25.81
C GLY A 327 -4.51 17.10 24.79
N ARG A 328 -4.99 16.69 23.61
CA ARG A 328 -4.13 16.46 22.44
C ARG A 328 -3.63 17.77 21.87
N GLU A 329 -2.54 17.68 21.11
CA GLU A 329 -1.98 18.81 20.38
C GLU A 329 -2.72 19.01 19.05
N TYR A 330 -2.78 20.25 18.57
CA TYR A 330 -3.30 20.61 17.25
C TYR A 330 -2.25 20.29 16.19
N ASP A 331 -2.66 20.19 14.92
CA ASP A 331 -1.77 20.01 13.74
C ASP A 331 -1.12 18.61 13.71
N TYR A 332 -0.36 18.23 14.75
CA TYR A 332 0.22 16.88 14.87
C TYR A 332 0.16 16.40 16.33
N THR A 333 -0.03 15.10 16.55
CA THR A 333 -0.15 14.53 17.90
C THR A 333 0.33 13.08 17.99
N LEU A 334 0.65 12.64 19.23
CA LEU A 334 0.88 11.24 19.58
C LEU A 334 -0.41 10.58 20.05
N MET A 335 -0.73 9.42 19.50
CA MET A 335 -1.83 8.55 19.97
C MET A 335 -1.45 7.07 19.96
N SER A 336 -2.14 6.30 20.80
CA SER A 336 -1.94 4.85 20.96
C SER A 336 -3.29 4.10 20.90
N GLY A 337 -3.33 3.00 20.16
CA GLY A 337 -4.47 2.11 20.03
C GLY A 337 -4.42 1.29 18.73
N THR A 338 -5.14 0.17 18.66
CA THR A 338 -5.27 -0.63 17.42
C THR A 338 -5.89 0.16 16.27
N SER A 339 -6.66 1.23 16.57
CA SER A 339 -7.10 2.24 15.61
C SER A 339 -5.97 2.90 14.82
N LEU A 340 -4.75 2.95 15.37
CA LEU A 340 -3.54 3.43 14.70
C LEU A 340 -2.80 2.30 13.97
N SER A 341 -2.99 1.04 14.37
CA SER A 341 -2.46 -0.13 13.66
C SER A 341 -3.20 -0.41 12.35
N THR A 342 -4.53 -0.31 12.36
CA THR A 342 -5.41 -0.46 11.18
C THR A 342 -4.97 0.36 9.95
N PRO A 343 -4.73 1.69 10.05
CA PRO A 343 -4.27 2.48 8.91
C PRO A 343 -2.90 2.09 8.38
N HIS A 344 -2.01 1.50 9.19
CA HIS A 344 -0.74 0.97 8.67
C HIS A 344 -0.98 -0.19 7.68
N VAL A 345 -1.92 -1.07 7.99
CA VAL A 345 -2.33 -2.17 7.09
C VAL A 345 -3.14 -1.64 5.91
N ALA A 346 -4.03 -0.67 6.10
CA ALA A 346 -4.79 -0.06 5.00
C ALA A 346 -3.86 0.65 3.98
N GLY A 347 -2.83 1.36 4.46
CA GLY A 347 -1.80 1.95 3.61
C GLY A 347 -1.00 0.91 2.81
N LEU A 348 -0.59 -0.19 3.45
CA LEU A 348 0.04 -1.34 2.77
C LEU A 348 -0.88 -1.93 1.69
N VAL A 349 -2.14 -2.19 2.02
CA VAL A 349 -3.12 -2.73 1.06
C VAL A 349 -3.28 -1.78 -0.14
N ALA A 350 -3.32 -0.46 0.09
CA ALA A 350 -3.43 0.53 -0.98
C ALA A 350 -2.16 0.58 -1.87
N LEU A 351 -0.97 0.36 -1.32
CA LEU A 351 0.27 0.18 -2.10
C LEU A 351 0.23 -1.12 -2.92
N LEU A 352 -0.32 -2.23 -2.39
CA LEU A 352 -0.48 -3.48 -3.14
C LEU A 352 -1.46 -3.32 -4.32
N VAL A 353 -2.58 -2.62 -4.13
CA VAL A 353 -3.53 -2.27 -5.21
C VAL A 353 -2.87 -1.36 -6.24
N SER A 354 -2.06 -0.38 -5.81
CA SER A 354 -1.31 0.51 -6.71
C SER A 354 -0.31 -0.27 -7.57
N LYS A 355 0.45 -1.17 -6.94
CA LYS A 355 1.44 -2.04 -7.59
C LYS A 355 0.80 -2.97 -8.62
N ASN A 356 -0.33 -3.59 -8.27
CA ASN A 356 -1.09 -4.43 -9.20
C ASN A 356 -2.61 -4.39 -8.94
N PRO A 357 -3.38 -3.62 -9.74
CA PRO A 357 -4.84 -3.53 -9.60
C PRO A 357 -5.59 -4.78 -10.10
N THR A 358 -4.90 -5.82 -10.58
CA THR A 358 -5.55 -7.09 -10.99
C THR A 358 -5.53 -8.17 -9.91
N TYR A 359 -4.93 -7.93 -8.74
CA TYR A 359 -4.98 -8.89 -7.64
C TYR A 359 -6.39 -9.01 -7.06
N SER A 360 -6.78 -10.24 -6.73
CA SER A 360 -7.98 -10.48 -5.93
C SER A 360 -7.75 -10.08 -4.47
N GLN A 361 -8.83 -9.78 -3.75
CA GLN A 361 -8.76 -9.51 -2.31
C GLN A 361 -8.15 -10.70 -1.53
N GLU A 362 -8.40 -11.94 -1.98
CA GLU A 362 -7.78 -13.15 -1.43
C GLU A 362 -6.24 -13.12 -1.59
N LYS A 363 -5.71 -12.82 -2.80
CA LYS A 363 -4.26 -12.72 -3.04
C LYS A 363 -3.63 -11.61 -2.21
N ILE A 364 -4.28 -10.44 -2.09
CA ILE A 364 -3.79 -9.33 -1.26
C ILE A 364 -3.75 -9.74 0.21
N MET A 365 -4.81 -10.37 0.72
CA MET A 365 -4.87 -10.88 2.09
C MET A 365 -3.80 -11.94 2.37
N ASP A 366 -3.55 -12.85 1.42
CA ASP A 366 -2.47 -13.84 1.50
C ASP A 366 -1.07 -13.18 1.51
N ILE A 367 -0.84 -12.17 0.65
CA ILE A 367 0.43 -11.41 0.62
C ILE A 367 0.68 -10.74 1.98
N VAL A 368 -0.33 -10.04 2.53
CA VAL A 368 -0.23 -9.36 3.84
C VAL A 368 0.08 -10.37 4.96
N LYS A 369 -0.60 -11.52 4.98
CA LYS A 369 -0.41 -12.56 6.02
C LYS A 369 0.92 -13.31 5.90
N ALA A 370 1.45 -13.47 4.68
CA ALA A 370 2.67 -14.24 4.44
C ALA A 370 3.97 -13.42 4.58
N ASN A 371 3.93 -12.11 4.34
CA ASN A 371 5.13 -11.26 4.22
C ASN A 371 5.37 -10.37 5.45
N VAL A 372 5.31 -10.99 6.63
CA VAL A 372 5.43 -10.34 7.95
C VAL A 372 6.84 -10.45 8.56
N ASP A 373 7.10 -9.68 9.61
CA ASP A 373 8.14 -9.95 10.61
C ASP A 373 7.59 -10.77 11.78
N PRO A 374 8.26 -11.86 12.19
CA PRO A 374 7.85 -12.63 13.35
C PRO A 374 8.21 -11.89 14.64
N TYR A 375 7.21 -11.66 15.50
CA TYR A 375 7.39 -11.17 16.87
C TYR A 375 7.51 -12.34 17.87
N ASP A 376 8.04 -12.10 19.08
CA ASP A 376 8.06 -13.08 20.19
C ASP A 376 7.03 -12.69 21.25
N SER A 377 5.80 -13.19 21.12
CA SER A 377 4.68 -12.92 22.04
C SER A 377 4.03 -14.21 22.53
N THR A 378 3.50 -14.16 23.76
CA THR A 378 2.66 -15.23 24.31
C THR A 378 1.18 -15.10 23.91
N TYR A 379 0.83 -14.03 23.21
CA TYR A 379 -0.52 -13.73 22.72
C TYR A 379 -0.58 -13.95 21.20
N ASP A 380 -1.76 -14.33 20.70
CA ASP A 380 -2.01 -14.49 19.27
C ASP A 380 -2.37 -13.14 18.65
N LEU A 381 -1.41 -12.50 17.99
CA LEU A 381 -1.59 -11.21 17.29
C LEU A 381 -1.55 -11.42 15.77
N GLY A 382 -1.95 -12.60 15.30
CA GLY A 382 -1.84 -12.99 13.89
C GLY A 382 -0.44 -13.44 13.48
N THR A 383 -0.19 -13.54 12.17
CA THR A 383 1.01 -14.23 11.64
C THR A 383 2.34 -13.54 11.93
N GLY A 384 2.31 -12.23 12.20
CA GLY A 384 3.48 -11.40 12.50
C GLY A 384 3.14 -9.90 12.43
N ARG A 385 4.13 -9.04 12.65
CA ARG A 385 4.04 -7.60 12.35
C ARG A 385 4.10 -7.42 10.83
N ILE A 386 3.27 -6.56 10.23
CA ILE A 386 3.40 -6.24 8.81
C ILE A 386 4.80 -5.68 8.47
N ASN A 387 5.23 -5.96 7.25
CA ASN A 387 6.43 -5.39 6.65
C ASN A 387 6.09 -5.00 5.21
N VAL A 388 6.08 -3.69 4.93
CA VAL A 388 5.62 -3.15 3.65
C VAL A 388 6.60 -3.52 2.55
N TYR A 389 7.91 -3.46 2.82
CA TYR A 389 8.93 -3.83 1.86
C TYR A 389 8.77 -5.30 1.45
N LYS A 390 8.73 -6.25 2.39
CA LYS A 390 8.52 -7.68 2.08
C LYS A 390 7.26 -7.91 1.25
N ALA A 391 6.14 -7.31 1.66
CA ALA A 391 4.88 -7.45 0.96
C ALA A 391 4.94 -6.90 -0.48
N LEU A 392 5.63 -5.79 -0.74
CA LEU A 392 5.82 -5.24 -2.08
C LEU A 392 6.97 -5.87 -2.88
N THR A 393 7.93 -6.51 -2.23
CA THR A 393 9.02 -7.26 -2.90
C THR A 393 8.56 -8.58 -3.49
N GLU A 394 7.33 -9.02 -3.19
CA GLU A 394 6.69 -10.31 -3.51
C GLU A 394 7.63 -11.40 -3.99
N PHE A 395 7.65 -12.53 -3.28
CA PHE A 395 8.22 -13.77 -3.80
C PHE A 395 7.46 -14.21 -5.07
N ASN A 396 7.79 -13.60 -6.22
CA ASN A 396 7.43 -14.03 -7.56
C ASN A 396 8.11 -15.37 -7.78
N VAL A 397 7.38 -16.45 -7.54
CA VAL A 397 7.93 -17.79 -7.64
C VAL A 397 7.99 -18.15 -9.12
N ALA A 398 9.15 -17.88 -9.73
CA ALA A 398 9.41 -18.11 -11.14
C ALA A 398 8.71 -19.38 -11.70
N PRO A 399 8.13 -19.31 -12.92
CA PRO A 399 7.24 -20.35 -13.42
C PRO A 399 7.81 -21.75 -13.29
N ASN A 400 6.95 -22.74 -13.07
CA ASN A 400 7.40 -24.13 -13.03
C ASN A 400 8.17 -24.47 -14.32
N LYS A 401 9.20 -25.32 -14.20
CA LYS A 401 9.96 -25.85 -15.35
C LYS A 401 8.97 -26.41 -16.40
N PRO A 402 8.97 -25.91 -17.65
CA PRO A 402 8.04 -26.37 -18.68
C PRO A 402 8.19 -27.86 -18.99
N GLU A 403 7.09 -28.46 -19.43
CA GLU A 403 7.09 -29.84 -19.90
C GLU A 403 8.04 -30.02 -21.12
N THR A 404 8.57 -31.23 -21.27
CA THR A 404 9.41 -31.60 -22.42
C THR A 404 8.68 -31.27 -23.73
N PRO A 405 9.24 -30.44 -24.63
CA PRO A 405 8.54 -30.02 -25.84
C PRO A 405 8.11 -31.20 -26.72
N THR A 406 6.87 -31.14 -27.20
CA THR A 406 6.27 -32.19 -28.02
C THR A 406 6.13 -31.72 -29.47
N GLY A 407 6.36 -32.62 -30.42
CA GLY A 407 6.30 -32.31 -31.85
C GLY A 407 6.96 -33.39 -32.73
N PRO A 408 7.18 -33.10 -34.03
CA PRO A 408 7.75 -34.05 -34.99
C PRO A 408 9.18 -34.48 -34.64
N THR A 409 9.45 -35.79 -34.65
CA THR A 409 10.75 -36.35 -34.21
C THR A 409 11.78 -36.59 -35.31
N SER A 410 11.38 -36.37 -36.57
CA SER A 410 12.30 -36.32 -37.71
C SER A 410 11.72 -35.51 -38.85
N GLY A 411 12.60 -34.94 -39.67
CA GLY A 411 12.20 -33.98 -40.71
C GLY A 411 13.08 -33.98 -41.95
N LYS A 412 12.87 -32.95 -42.76
CA LYS A 412 13.72 -32.57 -43.90
C LYS A 412 14.27 -31.17 -43.66
N PRO A 413 15.48 -30.85 -44.15
CA PRO A 413 15.95 -29.47 -44.19
C PRO A 413 14.96 -28.56 -44.91
N ASP A 414 14.98 -27.27 -44.55
CA ASP A 414 14.16 -26.21 -45.16
C ASP A 414 12.65 -26.50 -45.10
N THR A 415 12.21 -27.27 -44.09
CA THR A 415 10.80 -27.55 -43.77
C THR A 415 10.51 -27.05 -42.37
N GLU A 416 9.40 -26.33 -42.21
CA GLU A 416 8.93 -25.82 -40.93
C GLU A 416 8.17 -26.89 -40.13
N TYR A 417 8.40 -26.92 -38.83
CA TYR A 417 7.78 -27.86 -37.89
C TYR A 417 7.33 -27.13 -36.62
N THR A 418 6.09 -27.39 -36.19
CA THR A 418 5.50 -26.82 -34.98
C THR A 418 5.71 -27.75 -33.78
N PHE A 419 5.98 -27.15 -32.63
CA PHE A 419 6.16 -27.81 -31.34
C PHE A 419 5.32 -27.11 -30.28
N SER A 420 4.91 -27.85 -29.24
CA SER A 420 4.11 -27.35 -28.13
C SER A 420 4.63 -27.81 -26.77
N THR A 421 4.40 -27.01 -25.73
CA THR A 421 4.68 -27.30 -24.32
C THR A 421 3.55 -26.73 -23.43
N SER A 422 3.68 -26.85 -22.12
CA SER A 422 2.86 -26.21 -21.11
C SER A 422 3.64 -26.01 -19.82
N THR A 423 3.25 -24.99 -19.05
CA THR A 423 3.60 -24.86 -17.64
C THR A 423 2.51 -24.07 -16.93
N ILE A 424 2.57 -24.01 -15.60
CA ILE A 424 1.82 -23.06 -14.78
C ILE A 424 2.79 -22.26 -13.93
N ASP A 425 2.45 -21.00 -13.71
CA ASP A 425 3.06 -20.23 -12.65
C ASP A 425 2.47 -20.63 -11.28
N PRO A 426 3.27 -20.85 -10.23
CA PRO A 426 2.77 -21.09 -8.87
C PRO A 426 1.87 -19.97 -8.31
N ASP A 427 2.14 -18.72 -8.68
CA ASP A 427 1.39 -17.54 -8.23
C ASP A 427 0.16 -17.25 -9.10
N GLY A 428 -0.03 -18.01 -10.19
CA GLY A 428 -1.16 -17.90 -11.10
C GLY A 428 -0.95 -16.92 -12.26
N ASP A 429 0.24 -16.32 -12.36
CA ASP A 429 0.59 -15.33 -13.37
C ASP A 429 0.61 -15.88 -14.81
N THR A 430 0.45 -14.95 -15.76
CA THR A 430 0.53 -15.27 -17.18
C THR A 430 1.98 -15.52 -17.60
N VAL A 431 2.23 -16.61 -18.32
CA VAL A 431 3.58 -17.03 -18.71
C VAL A 431 3.87 -16.83 -20.20
N SER A 432 5.09 -16.39 -20.48
CA SER A 432 5.67 -16.31 -21.83
C SER A 432 6.75 -17.38 -22.01
N TYR A 433 7.00 -17.82 -23.24
CA TYR A 433 7.89 -18.94 -23.57
C TYR A 433 9.04 -18.52 -24.48
N MET A 434 10.25 -19.02 -24.20
CA MET A 434 11.42 -18.88 -25.06
C MET A 434 11.96 -20.25 -25.46
N TRP A 435 12.10 -20.47 -26.75
CA TRP A 435 12.49 -21.75 -27.36
C TRP A 435 13.97 -21.74 -27.73
N ASP A 436 14.70 -22.80 -27.36
CA ASP A 436 16.02 -23.14 -27.91
C ASP A 436 15.83 -24.22 -28.98
N TRP A 437 16.24 -23.92 -30.22
CA TRP A 437 16.09 -24.82 -31.36
C TRP A 437 17.26 -25.81 -31.52
N GLY A 438 18.21 -25.81 -30.58
CA GLY A 438 19.35 -26.72 -30.56
C GLY A 438 20.44 -26.43 -31.60
N ASP A 439 20.32 -25.32 -32.33
CA ASP A 439 21.26 -24.85 -33.37
C ASP A 439 21.87 -23.47 -33.05
N ALA A 440 21.77 -23.05 -31.78
CA ALA A 440 22.14 -21.74 -31.24
C ALA A 440 21.26 -20.55 -31.68
N ASN A 441 20.09 -20.81 -32.28
CA ASN A 441 19.04 -19.81 -32.43
C ASN A 441 17.98 -20.00 -31.34
N PHE A 442 17.49 -18.88 -30.82
CA PHE A 442 16.40 -18.82 -29.86
C PHE A 442 15.21 -18.06 -30.47
N SER A 443 14.00 -18.34 -30.00
CA SER A 443 12.85 -17.45 -30.27
C SER A 443 12.96 -16.15 -29.46
N GLU A 444 12.15 -15.15 -29.82
CA GLU A 444 11.74 -14.12 -28.86
C GLU A 444 10.84 -14.74 -27.78
N TRP A 445 10.47 -13.96 -26.75
CA TRP A 445 9.45 -14.38 -25.79
C TRP A 445 8.07 -14.39 -26.45
N LEU A 446 7.36 -15.52 -26.38
CA LEU A 446 6.06 -15.73 -26.99
C LEU A 446 4.98 -15.92 -25.91
N GLU A 447 3.85 -15.23 -26.03
CA GLU A 447 2.67 -15.41 -25.16
C GLU A 447 1.87 -16.69 -25.48
N THR A 448 2.42 -17.58 -26.31
CA THR A 448 1.81 -18.86 -26.67
C THR A 448 2.79 -20.00 -26.38
N SER A 449 2.26 -21.15 -25.97
CA SER A 449 3.06 -22.35 -25.72
C SER A 449 3.34 -23.18 -26.98
N GLU A 450 3.11 -22.60 -28.17
CA GLU A 450 3.35 -23.22 -29.48
C GLU A 450 4.28 -22.35 -30.35
N ALA A 451 5.34 -22.95 -30.90
CA ALA A 451 6.23 -22.26 -31.83
C ALA A 451 6.65 -23.16 -33.00
N SER A 452 7.02 -22.54 -34.12
CA SER A 452 7.45 -23.24 -35.33
C SER A 452 8.85 -22.80 -35.78
N TYR A 453 9.63 -23.75 -36.30
CA TYR A 453 11.00 -23.50 -36.75
C TYR A 453 11.41 -24.42 -37.91
N SER A 454 12.44 -24.02 -38.67
CA SER A 454 12.98 -24.80 -39.80
C SER A 454 14.50 -24.83 -39.79
N TRP A 455 15.09 -26.02 -39.80
CA TRP A 455 16.55 -26.19 -39.86
C TRP A 455 17.05 -26.30 -41.29
N GLY A 456 18.06 -25.51 -41.67
CA GLY A 456 18.69 -25.57 -43.00
C GLY A 456 19.70 -26.71 -43.18
N GLN A 457 19.96 -27.53 -42.16
CA GLN A 457 20.95 -28.62 -42.20
C GLN A 457 20.44 -29.90 -41.56
N LYS A 458 20.91 -31.04 -42.08
CA LYS A 458 20.64 -32.35 -41.48
C LYS A 458 21.59 -32.61 -40.31
N ALA A 459 21.11 -32.39 -39.10
CA ALA A 459 21.76 -32.80 -37.86
C ALA A 459 20.70 -33.33 -36.87
N LYS A 460 21.14 -33.70 -35.66
CA LYS A 460 20.23 -33.89 -34.53
C LYS A 460 20.16 -32.59 -33.74
N PHE A 461 18.96 -32.23 -33.31
CA PHE A 461 18.70 -31.02 -32.54
C PHE A 461 17.98 -31.40 -31.25
N ASN A 462 18.36 -30.75 -30.16
CA ASN A 462 17.75 -30.91 -28.85
C ASN A 462 16.94 -29.65 -28.59
N ILE A 463 15.61 -29.77 -28.57
CA ILE A 463 14.72 -28.62 -28.38
C ILE A 463 14.32 -28.55 -26.92
N SER A 464 14.52 -27.38 -26.30
CA SER A 464 14.11 -27.07 -24.92
C SER A 464 13.40 -25.73 -24.87
N VAL A 465 12.56 -25.53 -23.84
CA VAL A 465 11.81 -24.30 -23.61
C VAL A 465 11.99 -23.86 -22.16
N ARG A 466 12.08 -22.55 -21.95
CA ARG A 466 11.93 -21.93 -20.64
C ARG A 466 10.70 -21.01 -20.65
N ALA A 467 10.10 -20.83 -19.48
CA ALA A 467 9.02 -19.88 -19.26
C ALA A 467 9.53 -18.66 -18.48
N LYS A 468 8.76 -17.57 -18.55
CA LYS A 468 8.96 -16.36 -17.75
C LYS A 468 7.62 -15.68 -17.53
N ASP A 469 7.35 -15.30 -16.28
CA ASP A 469 6.15 -14.58 -15.87
C ASP A 469 6.15 -13.10 -16.36
N ILE A 470 5.11 -12.36 -15.97
CA ILE A 470 4.93 -10.94 -16.30
C ILE A 470 5.85 -9.98 -15.54
N TYR A 471 6.41 -10.38 -14.39
CA TYR A 471 7.35 -9.59 -13.59
C TYR A 471 8.82 -9.88 -13.93
N GLY A 472 9.08 -10.94 -14.71
CA GLY A 472 10.34 -11.22 -15.37
C GLY A 472 11.19 -12.33 -14.74
N ALA A 473 10.69 -13.12 -13.78
CA ALA A 473 11.47 -14.26 -13.30
C ALA A 473 11.39 -15.44 -14.30
N GLU A 474 12.51 -16.15 -14.47
CA GLU A 474 12.68 -17.16 -15.51
C GLU A 474 12.73 -18.56 -14.90
N SER A 475 12.02 -19.52 -15.50
CA SER A 475 12.07 -20.92 -15.13
C SER A 475 13.41 -21.56 -15.49
N ASP A 476 13.72 -22.69 -14.86
CA ASP A 476 14.65 -23.66 -15.44
C ASP A 476 14.21 -24.06 -16.87
N TRP A 477 15.19 -24.38 -17.73
CA TRP A 477 14.92 -24.98 -19.03
C TRP A 477 14.26 -26.36 -18.88
N SER A 478 13.28 -26.66 -19.73
CA SER A 478 12.66 -27.97 -19.89
C SER A 478 13.69 -29.06 -20.13
N ASP A 479 13.32 -30.32 -19.89
CA ASP A 479 14.10 -31.42 -20.46
C ASP A 479 14.05 -31.35 -21.99
N SER A 480 15.14 -31.72 -22.65
CA SER A 480 15.28 -31.55 -24.10
C SER A 480 14.63 -32.70 -24.88
N SER A 481 13.82 -32.38 -25.88
CA SER A 481 13.33 -33.37 -26.85
C SER A 481 14.38 -33.59 -27.95
N CYS A 482 14.80 -34.85 -28.15
CA CYS A 482 15.88 -35.19 -29.09
C CYS A 482 15.34 -35.56 -30.48
N GLN A 483 15.51 -34.66 -31.46
CA GLN A 483 14.98 -34.78 -32.82
C GLN A 483 16.09 -35.11 -33.84
N SER A 484 15.74 -35.72 -34.99
CA SER A 484 16.72 -36.42 -35.86
C SER A 484 16.57 -36.34 -37.40
#